data_AF-A0A3D2R4S3-F1
#
_entry.id   AF-A0A3D2R4S3-F1
#
_cell.length_a   1.000
_cell.length_b   1.000
_cell.length_c   1.000
_cell.angle_alpha   90.00
_cell.angle_beta   90.00
_cell.angle_gamma   90.00
#
_symmetry.space_group_name_H-M   'P 1'
#
loop_
_entity.id
_entity.type
_entity.pdbx_description
1 polymer ?
#
loop_
_entity_poly.entity_id
_entity_poly.type
_entity_poly.pdbx_seq_one_letter_code
_entity_poly.pdbx_strand_id
1 'polypeptide(L)'
;MALVAGIFFALTNVMARKYTNISVKEKSYAIWIGVILLSLLIVDKQTLTEQTVIFSLEKLGLLFLIGTSIFVTTVIVQYGLTKIEAVKASPIFLFEIIVAAISSYLLANEAIGLRDIVGGVFIVIGILISARDKA
;
A
#
# COMPACT_ATOMS: atom_id res chain seq x y z
N MET A 1 -2.29 -10.03 -10.21
CA MET A 1 -1.32 -9.11 -9.57
C MET A 1 -1.35 -9.13 -8.03
N ALA A 2 -2.52 -9.26 -7.38
CA ALA A 2 -2.63 -9.21 -5.92
C ALA A 2 -1.69 -10.15 -5.14
N LEU A 3 -1.53 -11.41 -5.58
CA LEU A 3 -0.66 -12.38 -4.91
C LEU A 3 0.83 -11.98 -4.96
N VAL A 4 1.30 -11.52 -6.13
CA VAL A 4 2.68 -11.06 -6.31
C VAL A 4 2.95 -9.81 -5.47
N ALA A 5 2.01 -8.86 -5.46
CA ALA A 5 2.08 -7.69 -4.60
C ALA A 5 2.18 -8.08 -3.12
N GLY A 6 1.37 -9.04 -2.66
CA GLY A 6 1.44 -9.56 -1.29
C GLY A 6 2.79 -10.19 -0.92
N ILE A 7 3.39 -10.96 -1.83
CA ILE A 7 4.72 -11.55 -1.63
C ILE A 7 5.80 -10.47 -1.48
N PHE A 8 5.87 -9.53 -2.42
CA PHE A 8 6.87 -8.45 -2.36
C PHE A 8 6.64 -7.49 -1.18
N PHE A 9 5.39 -7.27 -0.81
CA PHE A 9 5.03 -6.52 0.39
C PHE A 9 5.56 -7.19 1.66
N ALA A 10 5.29 -8.49 1.84
CA ALA A 10 5.82 -9.25 2.96
C ALA A 10 7.36 -9.26 2.99
N LEU A 11 8.01 -9.47 1.84
CA LEU A 11 9.47 -9.40 1.72
C LEU A 11 10.03 -8.04 2.14
N THR A 12 9.40 -6.95 1.71
CA THR A 12 9.81 -5.59 2.07
C THR A 12 9.74 -5.37 3.58
N ASN A 13 8.68 -5.85 4.24
CA ASN A 13 8.52 -5.74 5.68
C ASN A 13 9.59 -6.53 6.45
N VAL A 14 9.90 -7.75 6.00
CA VAL A 14 10.96 -8.58 6.59
C VAL A 14 12.33 -7.92 6.40
N MET A 15 12.64 -7.41 5.21
CA MET A 15 13.90 -6.71 4.93
C MET A 15 14.04 -5.40 5.72
N ALA A 16 12.97 -4.59 5.79
CA ALA A 16 12.96 -3.33 6.52
C ALA A 16 13.29 -3.53 8.00
N ARG A 17 12.90 -4.67 8.58
CA ARG A 17 13.25 -5.05 9.96
C ARG A 17 14.66 -5.65 10.06
N LYS A 18 15.06 -6.51 9.14
CA LYS A 18 16.38 -7.17 9.14
C LYS A 18 17.53 -6.15 9.12
N TYR A 19 17.39 -5.09 8.33
CA TYR A 19 18.42 -4.05 8.20
C TYR A 19 18.16 -2.87 9.13
N THR A 20 18.45 -3.03 10.42
CA THR A 20 18.26 -1.96 11.43
C THR A 20 19.25 -0.81 11.31
N ASN A 21 20.43 -1.06 10.72
CA ASN A 21 21.49 -0.06 10.56
C ASN A 21 21.22 0.97 9.46
N ILE A 22 20.18 0.77 8.65
CA ILE A 22 19.77 1.66 7.57
C ILE A 22 18.62 2.54 8.09
N SER A 23 18.72 3.85 7.87
CA SER A 23 17.71 4.81 8.29
C SER A 23 16.38 4.60 7.54
N VAL A 24 15.28 5.06 8.14
CA VAL A 24 13.94 5.03 7.51
C VAL A 24 13.93 5.82 6.19
N LYS A 25 14.72 6.90 6.10
CA LYS A 25 14.84 7.72 4.89
C LYS A 25 15.44 6.94 3.73
N GLU A 26 16.58 6.27 3.95
CA GLU A 26 17.26 5.48 2.93
C GLU A 26 16.39 4.32 2.43
N LYS A 27 15.67 3.64 3.35
CA LYS A 27 14.70 2.60 2.99
C LYS A 27 13.56 3.14 2.12
N SER A 28 13.07 4.33 2.44
CA SER A 28 12.01 4.99 1.66
C SER A 28 12.53 5.37 0.27
N TYR A 29 13.75 5.91 0.16
CA TYR A 29 14.36 6.22 -1.14
C TYR A 29 14.52 4.97 -2.00
N ALA A 30 14.95 3.84 -1.42
CA ALA A 30 15.07 2.59 -2.16
C ALA A 30 13.74 2.13 -2.77
N ILE A 31 12.62 2.26 -2.02
CA ILE A 31 11.28 1.95 -2.55
C ILE A 31 10.94 2.88 -3.72
N TRP A 32 11.09 4.19 -3.55
CA TRP A 32 10.70 5.16 -4.58
C TRP A 32 11.56 5.08 -5.84
N ILE A 33 12.87 4.81 -5.70
CA ILE A 33 13.74 4.52 -6.85
C ILE A 33 13.24 3.26 -7.57
N GLY A 34 12.89 2.20 -6.83
CA GLY A 34 12.30 0.98 -7.40
C GLY A 34 11.00 1.25 -8.16
N VAL A 35 10.10 2.06 -7.61
CA VAL A 35 8.84 2.48 -8.27
C VAL A 35 9.12 3.25 -9.55
N ILE A 36 10.05 4.21 -9.52
CA ILE A 36 10.43 4.99 -10.71
C ILE A 36 11.00 4.06 -11.79
N LEU A 37 11.97 3.22 -11.45
CA LEU A 37 12.59 2.29 -12.41
C LEU A 37 11.56 1.33 -13.01
N LEU A 38 10.71 0.73 -12.18
CA LEU A 38 9.68 -0.20 -12.64
C LEU A 38 8.64 0.51 -13.51
N SER A 39 8.24 1.72 -13.16
CA SER A 39 7.30 2.51 -13.96
C SER A 39 7.86 2.82 -15.35
N LEU A 40 9.14 3.17 -15.45
CA LEU A 40 9.83 3.42 -16.73
C LEU A 40 9.99 2.16 -17.58
N LEU A 41 10.13 0.99 -16.95
CA LEU A 41 10.24 -0.28 -17.66
C LEU A 41 8.89 -0.77 -18.21
N ILE A 42 7.80 -0.50 -17.50
CA ILE A 42 6.47 -1.00 -17.84
C ILE A 42 5.69 -0.02 -18.71
N VAL A 43 6.02 1.28 -18.68
CA VAL A 43 5.28 2.28 -19.46
C VAL A 43 5.36 1.94 -20.96
N ASP A 44 4.20 1.70 -21.56
CA ASP A 44 4.12 1.39 -22.98
C ASP A 44 4.19 2.67 -23.81
N LYS A 45 5.02 2.64 -24.85
CA LYS A 45 5.23 3.76 -25.77
C LYS A 45 3.98 4.09 -26.57
N GLN A 46 3.09 3.11 -26.83
CA GLN A 46 1.81 3.39 -27.49
C GLN A 46 0.90 4.25 -26.60
N THR A 47 0.78 3.93 -25.31
CA THR A 47 0.03 4.76 -24.35
C THR A 47 0.56 6.18 -24.23
N LEU A 48 1.87 6.39 -24.37
CA LEU A 48 2.49 7.73 -24.34
C LEU A 48 2.17 8.57 -25.58
N THR A 49 1.89 7.91 -26.71
CA THR A 49 1.69 8.58 -28.01
C THR A 49 0.21 8.87 -28.26
N GLU A 50 -0.70 8.02 -27.78
CA GLU A 50 -2.15 8.18 -27.96
C GLU A 50 -2.81 9.07 -26.91
N GLN A 51 -2.25 9.17 -25.69
CA GLN A 51 -2.72 10.12 -24.69
C GLN A 51 -2.09 11.48 -24.91
N THR A 52 -2.85 12.40 -25.52
CA THR A 52 -2.64 13.83 -25.27
C THR A 52 -2.96 14.07 -23.80
N VAL A 53 -1.95 14.07 -22.94
CA VAL A 53 -2.09 14.41 -21.52
C VAL A 53 -2.46 15.89 -21.45
N ILE A 54 -3.77 16.18 -21.45
CA ILE A 54 -4.27 17.52 -21.18
C ILE A 54 -4.05 17.75 -19.69
N PHE A 55 -2.96 18.43 -19.36
CA PHE A 55 -2.63 18.88 -18.01
C PHE A 55 -3.61 19.97 -17.58
N SER A 56 -4.79 19.56 -17.10
CA SER A 56 -5.65 20.49 -16.34
C SER A 56 -5.08 20.66 -14.94
N LEU A 57 -5.22 21.87 -14.39
CA LEU A 57 -4.77 22.18 -13.04
C LEU A 57 -5.44 21.27 -12.00
N GLU A 58 -6.69 20.88 -12.25
CA GLU A 58 -7.45 19.92 -11.46
C GLU A 58 -6.81 18.52 -11.44
N LYS A 59 -6.47 17.96 -12.61
CA LYS A 59 -5.83 16.64 -12.72
C LYS A 59 -4.45 16.63 -12.08
N LEU A 60 -3.68 17.72 -12.24
CA LEU A 60 -2.40 17.91 -11.58
C LEU A 60 -2.56 17.98 -10.05
N GLY A 61 -3.57 18.70 -9.56
CA GLY A 61 -3.91 18.78 -8.14
C GLY A 61 -4.24 17.41 -7.54
N LEU A 62 -5.07 16.62 -8.24
CA LEU A 62 -5.41 15.25 -7.82
C LEU A 62 -4.18 14.33 -7.82
N LEU A 63 -3.35 14.38 -8.86
CA LEU A 63 -2.13 13.59 -8.95
C LEU A 63 -1.16 13.93 -7.80
N PHE A 64 -1.00 15.23 -7.50
CA PHE A 64 -0.16 15.68 -6.39
C PHE A 64 -0.70 15.20 -5.04
N LEU A 65 -2.01 15.25 -4.83
CA LEU A 65 -2.66 14.80 -3.60
C LEU A 65 -2.49 13.30 -3.40
N ILE A 66 -2.75 12.49 -4.43
CA ILE A 66 -2.58 11.03 -4.39
C ILE A 66 -1.11 10.68 -4.16
N GLY A 67 -0.19 11.28 -4.94
CA GLY A 67 1.24 11.05 -4.83
C GLY A 67 1.78 11.37 -3.43
N THR A 68 1.39 12.51 -2.88
CA THR A 68 1.77 12.92 -1.51
C THR A 68 1.18 11.98 -0.47
N SER A 69 -0.08 11.55 -0.63
CA SER A 69 -0.73 10.61 0.30
C SER A 69 -0.01 9.26 0.35
N ILE A 70 0.35 8.72 -0.82
CA ILE A 70 1.11 7.46 -0.93
C ILE A 70 2.52 7.63 -0.34
N PHE A 71 3.18 8.78 -0.59
CA PHE A 71 4.49 9.08 -0.03
C PHE A 71 4.46 9.12 1.51
N VAL A 72 3.53 9.87 2.09
CA VAL A 72 3.35 9.96 3.54
C VAL A 72 3.06 8.59 4.14
N THR A 73 2.15 7.82 3.52
CA THR A 73 1.82 6.46 3.95
C THR A 73 3.05 5.55 3.94
N THR A 74 3.87 5.61 2.88
CA THR A 74 5.12 4.85 2.77
C THR A 74 6.08 5.17 3.93
N VAL A 75 6.26 6.45 4.25
CA VAL A 75 7.15 6.87 5.35
C VAL A 75 6.61 6.40 6.70
N ILE A 76 5.30 6.54 6.94
CA ILE A 76 4.64 6.07 8.18
C ILE A 76 4.82 4.56 8.35
N VAL A 77 4.59 3.80 7.28
CA VAL A 77 4.77 2.35 7.25
C VAL A 77 6.22 1.96 7.56
N GLN A 78 7.18 2.57 6.88
CA GLN A 78 8.58 2.27 7.08
C GLN A 78 9.06 2.62 8.48
N TYR A 79 8.54 3.71 9.05
CA TYR A 79 8.76 4.04 10.44
C TYR A 79 8.14 3.00 11.39
N GLY A 80 6.86 2.65 11.20
CA GLY A 80 6.14 1.69 12.03
C GLY A 80 6.82 0.31 12.07
N LEU A 81 7.31 -0.17 10.93
CA LEU A 81 8.03 -1.45 10.83
C LEU A 81 9.34 -1.49 11.65
N THR A 82 9.96 -0.33 11.92
CA THR A 82 11.12 -0.28 12.85
C THR A 82 10.74 -0.50 14.31
N LYS A 83 9.46 -0.32 14.66
CA LYS A 83 8.96 -0.36 16.05
C LYS A 83 8.24 -1.65 16.38
N ILE A 84 7.61 -2.31 15.41
CA ILE A 84 6.77 -3.49 15.60
C ILE A 84 7.39 -4.72 14.91
N GLU A 85 7.20 -5.92 15.46
CA GLU A 85 7.60 -7.17 14.78
C GLU A 85 6.80 -7.37 13.50
N ALA A 86 7.42 -7.90 12.44
CA ALA A 86 6.75 -8.09 11.13
C ALA A 86 5.48 -8.94 11.23
N VAL A 87 5.50 -10.00 12.06
CA VAL A 87 4.34 -10.86 12.30
C VAL A 87 3.20 -10.09 12.98
N LYS A 88 3.51 -9.13 13.86
CA LYS A 88 2.53 -8.27 14.53
C LYS A 88 2.02 -7.13 13.63
N ALA A 89 2.83 -6.69 12.66
CA ALA A 89 2.45 -5.65 11.72
C ALA A 89 1.51 -6.17 10.60
N SER A 90 1.63 -7.45 10.21
CA SER A 90 0.84 -8.01 9.10
C SER A 90 -0.69 -7.89 9.30
N PRO A 91 -1.26 -8.18 10.48
CA PRO A 91 -2.69 -7.96 10.72
C PRO A 91 -3.12 -6.49 10.58
N ILE A 92 -2.27 -5.56 11.02
CA ILE A 92 -2.53 -4.12 10.93
C ILE A 92 -2.61 -3.69 9.46
N PHE A 93 -1.80 -4.27 8.58
CA PHE A 93 -1.91 -4.03 7.14
C PHE A 93 -3.18 -4.60 6.54
N LEU A 94 -3.64 -5.78 6.97
CA LEU A 94 -4.90 -6.34 6.46
C LEU A 94 -6.10 -5.46 6.80
N PHE A 95 -6.05 -4.69 7.89
CA PHE A 95 -7.08 -3.71 8.22
C PHE A 95 -7.25 -2.64 7.13
N GLU A 96 -6.20 -2.34 6.35
CA GLU A 96 -6.28 -1.41 5.22
C GLU A 96 -7.34 -1.83 4.20
N ILE A 97 -7.56 -3.13 4.03
CA ILE A 97 -8.55 -3.66 3.08
C ILE A 97 -9.97 -3.29 3.51
N ILE A 98 -10.23 -3.25 4.82
CA ILE A 98 -11.52 -2.81 5.38
C ILE A 98 -11.71 -1.31 5.13
N VAL A 99 -10.68 -0.52 5.41
CA VAL A 99 -10.71 0.93 5.17
C VAL A 99 -10.88 1.24 3.68
N ALA A 100 -10.23 0.47 2.80
CA ALA A 100 -10.35 0.61 1.35
C ALA A 100 -11.77 0.28 0.87
N ALA A 101 -12.40 -0.79 1.37
CA ALA A 101 -13.78 -1.14 1.03
C ALA A 101 -14.77 -0.04 1.44
N ILE A 102 -14.64 0.48 2.67
CA ILE A 102 -15.48 1.59 3.16
C ILE A 102 -15.23 2.85 2.33
N SER A 103 -13.97 3.17 2.04
CA SER A 103 -13.61 4.34 1.25
C SER A 103 -14.14 4.23 -0.18
N SER A 104 -14.13 3.05 -0.79
CA SER A 104 -14.68 2.84 -2.13
C SER A 104 -16.19 3.03 -2.18
N TYR A 105 -16.91 2.53 -1.17
CA TYR A 105 -18.34 2.79 -1.03
C TYR A 105 -18.64 4.30 -0.87
N LEU A 106 -17.87 5.01 -0.04
CA LEU A 106 -18.13 6.43 0.24
C LEU A 106 -17.69 7.37 -0.90
N LEU A 107 -16.55 7.11 -1.53
CA LEU A 107 -15.93 8.02 -2.51
C LEU A 107 -16.26 7.67 -3.96
N ALA A 108 -16.46 6.39 -4.26
CA ALA A 108 -16.73 5.90 -5.61
C ALA A 108 -18.15 5.33 -5.77
N ASN A 109 -18.94 5.30 -4.69
CA ASN A 109 -20.31 4.76 -4.69
C ASN A 109 -20.37 3.31 -5.20
N GLU A 110 -19.31 2.54 -4.95
CA GLU A 110 -19.23 1.13 -5.31
C GLU A 110 -20.09 0.28 -4.38
N ALA A 111 -20.84 -0.68 -4.93
CA ALA A 111 -21.67 -1.56 -4.14
C ALA A 111 -20.80 -2.59 -3.38
N ILE A 112 -20.99 -2.68 -2.06
CA ILE A 112 -20.34 -3.71 -1.25
C ILE A 112 -21.18 -5.00 -1.37
N GLY A 113 -20.61 -6.03 -1.97
CA GLY A 113 -21.25 -7.33 -2.13
C GLY A 113 -21.19 -8.17 -0.85
N LEU A 114 -22.03 -9.21 -0.79
CA LEU A 114 -22.02 -10.15 0.33
C LEU A 114 -20.65 -10.85 0.51
N ARG A 115 -19.96 -11.12 -0.61
CA ARG A 115 -18.63 -11.73 -0.61
C ARG A 115 -17.59 -10.81 0.05
N ASP A 116 -17.70 -9.51 -0.15
CA ASP A 116 -16.79 -8.51 0.40
C ASP A 116 -17.00 -8.38 1.91
N ILE A 117 -18.25 -8.43 2.37
CA ILE A 117 -18.60 -8.46 3.79
C ILE A 117 -18.02 -9.71 4.46
N VAL A 118 -18.25 -10.89 3.88
CA VAL A 118 -17.74 -12.16 4.43
C VAL A 118 -16.20 -12.15 4.47
N GLY A 119 -15.55 -11.67 3.40
CA GLY A 119 -14.10 -11.49 3.36
C GLY A 119 -13.60 -10.53 4.44
N GLY A 120 -14.27 -9.39 4.62
CA GLY A 120 -13.95 -8.41 5.66
C GLY A 120 -14.07 -8.99 7.07
N VAL A 121 -15.13 -9.78 7.34
CA VAL A 121 -15.30 -10.48 8.62
C VAL A 121 -14.14 -11.45 8.89
N PHE A 122 -13.72 -12.24 7.89
CA PHE A 122 -12.57 -13.13 8.06
C PHE A 122 -11.26 -12.39 8.31
N ILE A 123 -11.06 -11.22 7.68
CA ILE A 123 -9.91 -10.36 7.97
C ILE A 123 -9.93 -9.91 9.44
N VAL A 124 -11.05 -9.39 9.93
CA VAL A 124 -11.19 -8.96 11.35
C VAL A 124 -10.89 -10.12 12.30
N ILE A 125 -11.46 -11.30 12.04
CA ILE A 125 -11.23 -12.49 12.86
C ILE A 125 -9.74 -12.87 12.86
N GLY A 126 -9.09 -12.88 11.70
CA GLY A 126 -7.65 -13.16 11.59
C GLY A 126 -6.81 -12.17 12.38
N ILE A 127 -7.18 -10.89 12.36
CA ILE A 127 -6.51 -9.85 13.15
C ILE A 127 -6.65 -10.11 14.65
N LEU A 128 -7.87 -10.40 15.12
CA LEU A 128 -8.15 -10.68 16.53
C LEU A 128 -7.41 -11.92 17.04
N ILE A 129 -7.36 -12.99 16.22
CA ILE A 129 -6.63 -14.22 16.56
C ILE A 129 -5.13 -13.93 16.65
N SER A 130 -4.56 -13.25 15.64
CA SER A 130 -3.14 -12.95 15.61
C SER A 130 -2.70 -12.01 16.75
N ALA A 131 -3.59 -11.12 17.20
CA ALA A 131 -3.34 -10.25 18.35
C ALA A 131 -3.40 -10.99 19.70
N ARG A 132 -4.17 -12.08 19.81
CA ARG A 132 -4.32 -12.86 21.06
C ARG A 132 -3.13 -13.75 21.38
N ASP A 133 -2.40 -14.25 20.40
CA ASP A 133 -1.34 -15.26 20.58
C ASP A 133 -0.10 -14.77 21.37
N LYS A 134 -0.12 -13.51 21.87
CA LYS A 134 0.98 -12.91 22.64
C LYS A 134 0.51 -12.05 23.84
N ALA A 135 -0.73 -12.22 24.31
CA ALA A 135 -1.21 -11.68 25.60
C ALA A 135 -1.19 -12.79 26.65
#